data_AF-A0A136MUB2-F1
#
_entry.id   AF-A0A136MUB2-F1
#
_cell.length_a   1.000
_cell.length_b   1.000
_cell.length_c   1.000
_cell.angle_alpha   90.00
_cell.angle_beta   90.00
_cell.angle_gamma   90.00
#
_symmetry.space_group_name_H-M   'P 1'
#
loop_
_entity.id
_entity.type
_entity.pdbx_description
1 polymer ?
#
loop_
_entity_poly.entity_id
_entity_poly.type
_entity_poly.pdbx_seq_one_letter_code
_entity_poly.pdbx_strand_id
1 'polypeptide(L)'
;MPAPWLTAGAFALVVEAVPREAARLVTRSVSIPTLGIGAGPDCDGQVIVTHDLLGLFTEFKPKFVKRYADLAGEAGKALKSFLSDINEGVFPDDEHSYHITDPKILEAIRKME
;
A
#
# COMPACT_ATOMS: atom_id res chain seq x y z
N MET A 1 -10.60 -15.80 35.96
CA MET A 1 -9.45 -14.89 36.15
C MET A 1 -9.20 -14.18 34.82
N PRO A 2 -8.93 -12.86 34.82
CA PRO A 2 -8.58 -12.16 33.58
C PRO A 2 -7.31 -12.76 32.98
N ALA A 3 -7.19 -12.71 31.66
CA ALA A 3 -6.02 -13.25 30.97
C ALA A 3 -4.74 -12.44 31.35
N PRO A 4 -3.54 -13.06 31.39
CA PRO A 4 -2.32 -12.41 31.88
C PRO A 4 -1.95 -11.10 31.17
N TRP A 5 -2.30 -10.98 29.89
CA TRP A 5 -2.05 -9.78 29.08
C TRP A 5 -2.96 -8.60 29.47
N LEU A 6 -4.16 -8.85 29.99
CA LEU A 6 -5.00 -7.79 30.57
C LEU A 6 -4.37 -7.25 31.86
N THR A 7 -3.89 -8.15 32.72
CA THR A 7 -3.21 -7.74 33.97
C THR A 7 -1.88 -7.05 33.72
N ALA A 8 -1.24 -7.31 32.57
CA ALA A 8 -0.02 -6.64 32.13
C ALA A 8 -0.28 -5.24 31.51
N GLY A 9 -1.53 -4.81 31.37
CA GLY A 9 -1.87 -3.48 30.86
C GLY A 9 -2.05 -3.37 29.35
N ALA A 10 -2.35 -4.47 28.64
CA ALA A 10 -2.76 -4.38 27.25
C ALA A 10 -3.99 -3.46 27.11
N PHE A 11 -3.94 -2.52 26.16
CA PHE A 11 -5.00 -1.52 25.96
C PHE A 11 -5.91 -1.83 24.76
N ALA A 12 -5.50 -2.74 23.87
CA ALA A 12 -6.30 -3.29 22.77
C ALA A 12 -5.82 -4.71 22.42
N LEU A 13 -6.64 -5.46 21.68
CA LEU A 13 -6.35 -6.82 21.23
C LEU A 13 -6.60 -6.97 19.73
N VAL A 14 -5.60 -7.42 18.96
CA VAL A 14 -5.83 -7.85 17.57
C VAL A 14 -6.35 -9.28 17.56
N VAL A 15 -7.44 -9.51 16.82
CA VAL A 15 -8.05 -10.82 16.62
C VAL A 15 -7.90 -11.19 15.15
N GLU A 16 -6.97 -12.10 14.85
CA GLU A 16 -6.56 -12.45 13.49
C GLU A 16 -6.94 -13.86 13.10
N ALA A 17 -7.55 -14.02 11.92
CA ALA A 17 -7.91 -15.32 11.34
C ALA A 17 -8.73 -16.23 12.28
N VAL A 18 -9.56 -15.62 13.14
CA VAL A 18 -10.44 -16.32 14.08
C VAL A 18 -11.83 -16.47 13.47
N PRO A 19 -12.50 -17.64 13.58
CA PRO A 19 -13.89 -17.78 13.16
C PRO A 19 -14.79 -16.70 13.78
N ARG A 20 -15.72 -16.17 12.98
CA ARG A 20 -16.58 -15.03 13.36
C ARG A 20 -17.26 -15.22 14.73
N GLU A 21 -17.82 -16.41 14.95
CA GLU A 21 -18.53 -16.74 16.18
C GLU A 21 -17.60 -16.71 17.39
N ALA A 22 -16.36 -17.20 17.23
CA ALA A 22 -15.34 -17.16 18.28
C ALA A 22 -14.82 -15.74 18.52
N ALA A 23 -14.59 -14.95 17.48
CA ALA A 23 -14.19 -13.56 17.60
C ALA A 23 -15.24 -12.69 18.32
N ARG A 24 -16.52 -12.96 18.07
CA ARG A 24 -17.64 -12.34 18.80
C ARG A 24 -17.61 -12.70 20.29
N LEU A 25 -17.32 -13.95 20.63
CA LEU A 25 -17.18 -14.38 22.03
C LEU A 25 -15.99 -13.69 22.69
N VAL A 26 -14.84 -13.63 22.03
CA VAL A 26 -13.64 -12.93 22.52
C VAL A 26 -13.96 -11.47 22.81
N THR A 27 -14.51 -10.75 21.84
CA THR A 27 -14.85 -9.31 21.98
C THR A 27 -15.78 -9.05 23.15
N ARG A 28 -16.78 -9.91 23.39
CA ARG A 28 -17.69 -9.79 24.52
C ARG A 28 -17.09 -10.16 25.88
N SER A 29 -15.97 -10.88 25.88
CA SER A 29 -15.37 -11.44 27.10
C SER A 29 -14.26 -10.56 27.68
N VAL A 30 -13.82 -9.54 26.95
CA VAL A 30 -12.68 -8.69 27.31
C VAL A 30 -13.14 -7.23 27.46
N SER A 31 -12.51 -6.49 28.36
CA SER A 31 -12.88 -5.09 28.64
C SER A 31 -12.17 -4.06 27.76
N ILE A 32 -11.21 -4.50 26.94
CA ILE A 32 -10.44 -3.63 26.04
C ILE A 32 -10.91 -3.78 24.59
N PRO A 33 -10.75 -2.76 23.73
CA PRO A 33 -11.14 -2.83 22.33
C PRO A 33 -10.48 -3.99 21.57
N THR A 34 -11.26 -4.66 20.70
CA THR A 34 -10.74 -5.65 19.76
C THR A 34 -10.66 -5.12 18.33
N LEU A 35 -9.57 -5.42 17.63
CA LEU A 35 -9.35 -5.07 16.22
C LEU A 35 -9.31 -6.35 15.39
N GLY A 36 -10.33 -6.56 14.55
CA GLY A 36 -10.45 -7.74 13.71
C GLY A 36 -9.64 -7.65 12.42
N ILE A 37 -8.97 -8.74 12.04
CA ILE A 37 -8.43 -8.97 10.69
C ILE A 37 -8.77 -10.40 10.27
N GLY A 38 -9.74 -10.53 9.37
CA GLY A 38 -10.33 -11.84 9.06
C GLY A 38 -11.08 -12.49 10.22
N ALA A 39 -11.52 -11.70 11.20
CA ALA A 39 -12.27 -12.15 12.38
C ALA A 39 -13.78 -11.83 12.32
N GLY A 40 -14.26 -11.35 11.18
CA GLY A 40 -15.65 -10.94 11.01
C GLY A 40 -15.97 -9.55 11.60
N PRO A 41 -17.23 -9.13 11.53
CA PRO A 41 -17.64 -7.76 11.83
C PRO A 41 -17.92 -7.49 13.32
N ASP A 42 -17.83 -8.52 14.17
CA ASP A 42 -18.24 -8.45 15.57
C ASP A 42 -17.11 -7.98 16.52
N CYS A 43 -15.95 -7.55 15.98
CA CYS A 43 -14.90 -6.83 16.72
C CYS A 43 -15.20 -5.32 16.76
N ASP A 44 -14.63 -4.59 17.74
CA ASP A 44 -14.90 -3.15 17.93
C ASP A 44 -14.32 -2.27 16.81
N GLY A 45 -13.24 -2.73 16.18
CA GLY A 45 -12.63 -2.12 15.02
C GLY A 45 -12.08 -3.15 14.05
N GLN A 46 -11.51 -2.68 12.96
CA GLN A 46 -10.91 -3.53 11.92
C GLN A 46 -9.51 -3.03 11.58
N VAL A 47 -8.61 -3.96 11.26
CA VAL A 47 -7.27 -3.68 10.76
C VAL A 47 -7.02 -4.47 9.48
N ILE A 48 -6.32 -3.86 8.54
CA ILE A 48 -6.00 -4.46 7.25
C ILE A 48 -4.67 -3.91 6.75
N VAL A 49 -3.91 -4.73 6.03
CA VAL A 49 -2.64 -4.28 5.43
C VAL A 49 -2.95 -3.35 4.26
N THR A 50 -2.34 -2.17 4.24
CA THR A 50 -2.57 -1.14 3.22
C THR A 50 -2.32 -1.64 1.79
N HIS A 51 -1.29 -2.46 1.58
CA HIS A 51 -0.97 -3.04 0.27
C HIS A 51 -2.07 -3.97 -0.24
N ASP A 52 -2.65 -4.78 0.65
CA ASP A 52 -3.77 -5.66 0.33
C ASP A 52 -5.04 -4.87 0.03
N LEU A 53 -5.30 -3.82 0.83
CA LEU A 53 -6.45 -2.93 0.65
C LEU A 53 -6.37 -2.16 -0.68
N LEU A 54 -5.18 -1.67 -1.05
CA LEU A 54 -4.95 -0.88 -2.25
C LEU A 54 -4.63 -1.72 -3.50
N GLY A 55 -4.55 -3.04 -3.36
CA GLY A 55 -4.28 -3.94 -4.49
C GLY A 55 -2.87 -3.79 -5.08
N LEU A 56 -1.88 -3.46 -4.24
CA LEU A 56 -0.47 -3.39 -4.65
C LEU A 56 0.18 -4.77 -4.75
N PHE A 57 -0.29 -5.74 -3.95
CA PHE A 57 0.17 -7.11 -4.01
C PHE A 57 -0.80 -7.99 -4.79
N THR A 58 -0.33 -8.59 -5.88
CA THR A 58 -1.18 -9.29 -6.86
C THR A 58 -1.11 -10.80 -6.79
N GLU A 59 -0.03 -11.38 -6.24
CA GLU A 59 0.22 -12.82 -6.27
C GLU A 59 -0.74 -13.63 -5.40
N PHE A 60 -1.18 -13.04 -4.28
CA PHE A 60 -2.12 -13.68 -3.37
C PHE A 60 -3.13 -12.67 -2.85
N LYS A 61 -4.39 -13.12 -2.72
CA LYS A 61 -5.47 -12.35 -2.12
C LYS A 61 -6.05 -13.16 -0.96
N PRO A 62 -5.75 -12.81 0.30
CA PRO A 62 -6.39 -13.44 1.44
C PRO A 62 -7.91 -13.30 1.36
N LYS A 63 -8.65 -14.35 1.76
CA LYS A 63 -10.13 -14.38 1.68
C LYS A 63 -10.79 -13.19 2.39
N PHE A 64 -10.19 -12.69 3.48
CA PHE A 64 -10.73 -11.61 4.28
C PHE A 64 -10.44 -10.21 3.72
N VAL A 65 -9.67 -10.09 2.64
CA VAL A 65 -9.33 -8.80 2.03
C VAL A 65 -10.39 -8.41 1.00
N LYS A 66 -11.00 -7.25 1.22
CA LYS A 66 -11.67 -6.48 0.17
C LYS A 66 -10.67 -5.47 -0.41
N ARG A 67 -10.37 -5.57 -1.70
CA ARG A 67 -9.59 -4.56 -2.43
C ARG A 67 -10.47 -3.36 -2.71
N TYR A 68 -9.96 -2.16 -2.42
CA TYR A 68 -10.59 -0.87 -2.68
C TYR A 68 -9.93 -0.14 -3.86
N ALA A 69 -8.75 -0.58 -4.30
CA ALA A 69 -8.08 -0.10 -5.51
C ALA A 69 -7.30 -1.24 -6.20
N ASP A 70 -6.85 -0.99 -7.43
CA ASP A 70 -5.92 -1.84 -8.20
C ASP A 70 -4.67 -1.02 -8.58
N LEU A 71 -3.90 -0.63 -7.56
CA LEU A 71 -2.72 0.20 -7.79
C LEU A 71 -1.61 -0.55 -8.54
N ALA A 72 -1.54 -1.88 -8.45
CA ALA A 72 -0.61 -2.65 -9.27
C ALA A 72 -0.96 -2.56 -10.76
N GLY A 73 -2.24 -2.65 -11.12
CA GLY A 73 -2.71 -2.45 -12.49
C GLY A 73 -2.40 -1.05 -13.01
N GLU A 74 -2.70 0.00 -12.22
CA GLU A 74 -2.42 1.38 -12.60
C GLU A 74 -0.92 1.67 -12.73
N ALA A 75 -0.10 1.17 -11.80
CA ALA A 75 1.36 1.27 -11.91
C ALA A 75 1.87 0.56 -13.17
N GLY A 76 1.34 -0.63 -13.48
CA GLY A 76 1.70 -1.37 -14.69
C GLY A 76 1.37 -0.63 -15.98
N LYS A 77 0.24 0.10 -16.04
CA LYS A 77 -0.11 0.96 -17.17
C LYS A 77 0.85 2.14 -17.30
N ALA A 78 1.12 2.82 -16.19
CA ALA A 78 2.03 3.98 -16.17
C ALA A 78 3.44 3.60 -16.64
N LEU A 79 3.98 2.48 -16.15
CA LEU A 79 5.30 1.98 -16.55
C LEU A 79 5.37 1.59 -18.03
N LYS A 80 4.29 1.02 -18.58
CA LYS A 80 4.21 0.71 -20.02
C LYS A 80 4.16 1.97 -20.87
N SER A 81 3.38 2.97 -20.45
CA SER A 81 3.32 4.26 -21.13
C SER A 81 4.70 4.93 -21.16
N PHE A 82 5.36 5.00 -20.01
CA PHE A 82 6.71 5.54 -19.89
C PHE A 82 7.71 4.82 -20.80
N LEU A 83 7.63 3.49 -20.89
CA LEU A 83 8.47 2.71 -21.79
C LEU A 83 8.16 2.98 -23.27
N SER A 84 6.88 3.18 -23.63
CA SER A 84 6.49 3.60 -24.99
C SER A 84 7.11 4.94 -25.33
N ASP A 85 6.99 5.92 -24.42
CA ASP A 85 7.51 7.26 -24.64
C ASP A 85 9.02 7.25 -24.86
N ILE A 86 9.78 6.43 -24.14
CA ILE A 86 11.23 6.26 -24.37
C ILE A 86 11.52 5.63 -25.73
N ASN A 87 10.83 4.55 -26.08
CA ASN A 87 11.09 3.82 -27.32
C ASN A 87 10.71 4.63 -28.57
N GLU A 88 9.70 5.48 -28.45
CA GLU A 88 9.23 6.37 -29.51
C GLU A 88 9.99 7.71 -29.54
N GLY A 89 10.86 7.97 -28.55
CA GLY A 89 11.60 9.22 -28.42
C GLY A 89 10.72 10.42 -28.05
N VAL A 90 9.55 10.17 -27.46
CA VAL A 90 8.64 11.19 -26.92
C VAL A 90 9.15 11.71 -25.57
N PHE A 91 9.77 10.85 -24.75
CA PHE A 91 10.35 11.22 -23.47
C PHE A 91 11.83 10.81 -23.34
N PRO A 92 12.71 11.65 -22.75
CA PRO A 92 12.44 13.03 -22.36
C PRO A 92 12.31 13.94 -23.59
N ASP A 93 11.46 14.96 -23.47
CA ASP A 93 11.39 16.07 -24.42
C ASP A 93 12.22 17.27 -23.93
N ASP A 94 12.08 18.40 -24.62
CA ASP A 94 12.78 19.63 -24.28
C ASP A 94 12.35 20.21 -22.91
N GLU A 95 11.06 20.13 -22.56
CA GLU A 95 10.54 20.64 -21.28
C GLU A 95 11.04 19.83 -20.09
N HIS A 96 11.29 18.53 -20.30
CA HIS A 96 11.85 17.63 -19.30
C HIS A 96 13.39 17.57 -19.35
N SER A 97 14.04 18.50 -20.06
CA SER A 97 15.49 18.57 -20.21
C SER A 97 16.07 19.87 -19.63
N TYR A 98 17.28 19.78 -19.08
CA TYR A 98 18.05 20.98 -18.70
C TYR A 98 18.88 21.49 -19.86
N HIS A 99 18.84 22.80 -20.08
CA HIS A 99 19.61 23.48 -21.11
C HIS A 99 20.85 24.18 -20.55
N ILE A 100 21.93 24.19 -21.33
CA ILE A 100 23.08 25.04 -21.03
C ILE A 100 22.66 26.49 -21.26
N THR A 101 22.63 27.27 -20.17
CA THR A 101 22.22 28.67 -20.22
C THR A 101 23.38 29.63 -20.48
N ASP A 102 24.64 29.22 -20.27
CA ASP A 102 25.82 30.05 -20.57
C ASP A 102 26.20 29.95 -22.05
N PRO A 103 26.13 31.05 -22.81
CA PRO A 103 26.45 31.03 -24.25
C PRO A 103 27.89 30.64 -24.56
N LYS A 104 28.86 30.94 -23.68
CA LYS A 104 30.28 30.59 -23.89
C LYS A 104 30.48 29.09 -23.77
N ILE A 105 29.81 28.46 -22.80
CA ILE A 105 29.86 27.01 -22.61
C ILE A 105 29.15 26.32 -23.78
N LEU A 106 27.98 26.81 -24.16
CA LEU A 106 27.23 26.25 -25.29
C LEU A 106 28.03 26.29 -26.60
N GLU A 107 28.70 27.41 -26.88
CA GLU A 107 29.58 27.56 -28.04
C GLU A 107 30.81 26.65 -27.99
N ALA A 108 31.37 26.40 -26.80
CA ALA A 108 32.49 25.48 -26.64
C ALA A 108 32.06 24.03 -26.93
N ILE A 109 30.89 23.60 -26.45
CA ILE A 109 30.37 22.24 -26.72
C ILE A 109 30.08 22.04 -28.20
N ARG A 110 29.44 23.02 -28.87
CA ARG A 110 29.17 22.94 -30.33
C ARG A 110 30.42 22.78 -31.20
N LYS A 111 31.60 23.17 -30.71
CA LYS A 111 32.88 22.99 -31.40
C LYS A 111 33.50 21.60 -31.19
N MET A 112 32.96 20.80 -30.28
CA MET A 112 33.45 19.45 -29.95
C MET A 112 32.66 18.33 -30.65
N GLU A 113 31.50 18.64 -31.21
CA GLU A 113 30.71 17.78 -32.12
C GLU A 113 31.29 17.78 -33.53
#